data_AF-A0A850B8L8-F1
#
_entry.id   AF-A0A850B8L8-F1
#
_cell.length_a   1.000
_cell.length_b   1.000
_cell.length_c   1.000
_cell.angle_alpha   90.00
_cell.angle_beta   90.00
_cell.angle_gamma   90.00
#
_symmetry.space_group_name_H-M   'P 1'
#
loop_
_entity.id
_entity.type
_entity.pdbx_description
1 polymer ?
#
loop_
_entity_poly.entity_id
_entity_poly.type
_entity_poly.pdbx_seq_one_letter_code
_entity_poly.pdbx_strand_id
1 'polypeptide(L)'
;MSAIAWTGCLGWIGIALLTAVIRARRGVIEGRARRAAARLKSPTVYLFSGYLVIAALVTPVSPGETVSPLLGLAIALPLGYGLATLSSIGAESPRPHVRVALAFLHGGAVLAAGAIVLALASPAFVPALLR
;
A
#
# COMPACT_ATOMS: atom_id res chain seq x y z
N MET A 1 -16.48 9.55 6.15
CA MET A 1 -15.03 9.69 6.39
C MET A 1 -14.75 11.17 6.42
N SER A 2 -14.22 11.69 7.53
CA SER A 2 -14.08 13.13 7.74
C SER A 2 -13.07 13.74 6.77
N ALA A 3 -13.20 15.05 6.50
CA ALA A 3 -12.24 15.77 5.67
C ALA A 3 -10.80 15.63 6.18
N ILE A 4 -10.62 15.65 7.51
CA ILE A 4 -9.32 15.47 8.16
C ILE A 4 -8.75 14.07 7.88
N ALA A 5 -9.57 13.02 8.01
CA ALA A 5 -9.15 11.66 7.71
C ALA A 5 -8.76 11.48 6.23
N TRP A 6 -9.50 12.10 5.31
CA TRP A 6 -9.15 12.14 3.88
C TRP A 6 -7.79 12.79 3.63
N THR A 7 -7.59 14.00 4.15
CA THR A 7 -6.33 14.73 3.97
C THR A 7 -5.16 13.97 4.60
N GLY A 8 -5.37 13.36 5.78
CA GLY A 8 -4.37 12.53 6.45
C GLY A 8 -3.98 11.31 5.62
N CYS A 9 -4.95 10.56 5.09
CA CYS A 9 -4.68 9.38 4.26
C CYS A 9 -3.96 9.74 2.96
N LEU A 10 -4.44 10.77 2.25
CA LEU A 10 -3.83 11.23 1.00
C LEU A 10 -2.43 11.80 1.23
N GLY A 11 -2.25 12.57 2.29
CA GLY A 11 -0.94 13.09 2.69
C GLY A 11 0.05 11.98 2.99
N TRP A 12 -0.38 10.96 3.74
CA TRP A 12 0.48 9.82 4.08
C TRP A 12 0.92 9.02 2.85
N ILE A 13 -0.04 8.71 1.96
CA ILE A 13 0.24 8.03 0.69
C ILE A 13 1.19 8.87 -0.16
N GLY A 14 0.96 10.19 -0.23
CA GLY A 14 1.82 11.13 -0.95
C GLY A 14 3.26 11.13 -0.42
N ILE A 15 3.46 11.17 0.91
CA ILE A 15 4.80 11.11 1.53
C ILE A 15 5.47 9.76 1.25
N ALA A 16 4.73 8.66 1.34
CA ALA A 16 5.25 7.33 1.04
C ALA A 16 5.70 7.20 -0.42
N LEU A 17 4.90 7.72 -1.36
CA LEU A 17 5.22 7.77 -2.78
C LEU A 17 6.46 8.62 -3.04
N LEU A 18 6.50 9.84 -2.50
CA LEU A 18 7.63 10.75 -2.67
C LEU A 18 8.94 10.13 -2.14
N THR A 19 8.87 9.51 -0.95
CA THR A 19 10.01 8.81 -0.35
C THR A 19 10.48 7.65 -1.24
N ALA A 20 9.56 6.87 -1.78
CA ALA A 20 9.87 5.79 -2.71
C ALA A 20 10.55 6.31 -3.98
N VAL A 21 10.04 7.39 -4.58
CA VAL A 21 10.62 8.00 -5.78
C VAL A 21 12.05 8.50 -5.53
N ILE A 22 12.25 9.27 -4.45
CA ILE A 22 13.57 9.84 -4.12
C ILE A 22 14.59 8.71 -3.89
N ARG A 23 14.23 7.71 -3.10
CA ARG A 23 15.10 6.58 -2.78
C ARG A 23 15.34 5.68 -3.98
N ALA A 24 14.32 5.40 -4.78
CA ALA A 24 14.45 4.61 -6.01
C ALA A 24 15.36 5.30 -7.00
N ARG A 25 15.21 6.61 -7.22
CA ARG A 25 16.09 7.39 -8.11
C ARG A 25 17.55 7.22 -7.71
N ARG A 26 17.87 7.38 -6.42
CA ARG A 26 19.22 7.13 -5.90
C ARG A 26 19.66 5.67 -6.11
N GLY A 27 18.77 4.72 -5.83
CA GLY A 27 19.00 3.29 -6.04
C GLY A 27 19.35 2.93 -7.48
N VAL A 28 18.64 3.52 -8.44
CA VAL A 28 18.82 3.32 -9.88
C VAL A 28 20.13 3.94 -10.35
N ILE A 29 20.46 5.17 -9.93
CA ILE A 29 21.73 5.83 -10.25
C ILE A 29 22.92 5.00 -9.75
N GLU A 30 22.80 4.39 -8.56
CA GLU A 30 23.81 3.48 -8.00
C GLU A 30 23.76 2.04 -8.59
N GLY A 31 23.02 1.81 -9.69
CA GLY A 31 23.01 0.54 -10.42
C GLY A 31 22.18 -0.60 -9.79
N ARG A 32 21.36 -0.31 -8.77
CA ARG A 32 20.63 -1.33 -7.99
C ARG A 32 19.24 -1.68 -8.54
N ALA A 33 18.88 -1.17 -9.72
CA ALA A 33 17.58 -1.41 -10.35
C ALA A 33 17.26 -2.92 -10.52
N ARG A 34 18.28 -3.74 -10.83
CA ARG A 34 18.11 -5.20 -10.98
C ARG A 34 17.61 -5.87 -9.70
N ARG A 35 18.02 -5.39 -8.52
CA ARG A 35 17.56 -5.93 -7.23
C ARG A 35 16.08 -5.63 -6.99
N ALA A 36 15.62 -4.43 -7.37
CA ALA A 36 14.20 -4.08 -7.31
C ALA A 36 13.39 -4.99 -8.25
N ALA A 37 13.83 -5.14 -9.50
CA ALA A 37 13.16 -5.98 -10.48
C ALA A 37 13.06 -7.45 -10.03
N ALA A 38 14.12 -8.01 -9.43
CA ALA A 38 14.10 -9.35 -8.88
C ALA A 38 13.07 -9.50 -7.73
N ARG A 39 13.01 -8.52 -6.82
CA ARG A 39 12.02 -8.52 -5.72
C ARG A 39 10.59 -8.34 -6.20
N LEU A 40 10.37 -7.47 -7.19
CA LEU A 40 9.06 -7.26 -7.79
C LEU A 40 8.55 -8.49 -8.54
N LYS A 41 9.39 -9.47 -8.88
CA LYS A 41 8.96 -10.76 -9.45
C LYS A 41 8.60 -11.81 -8.38
N SER A 42 8.73 -11.48 -7.09
CA SER A 42 8.39 -12.41 -6.01
C SER A 42 6.91 -12.78 -6.08
N PRO A 43 6.57 -14.08 -6.14
CA PRO A 43 5.18 -14.53 -6.35
C PRO A 43 4.30 -14.26 -5.13
N THR A 44 4.84 -14.15 -3.93
CA THR A 44 4.08 -14.10 -2.67
C THR A 44 3.00 -13.02 -2.65
N VAL A 45 3.34 -11.80 -3.05
CA VAL A 45 2.38 -10.67 -3.03
C VAL A 45 1.30 -10.84 -4.11
N TYR A 46 1.67 -11.40 -5.26
CA TYR A 46 0.71 -11.67 -6.34
C TYR A 46 -0.23 -12.83 -6.01
N LEU A 47 0.26 -13.87 -5.32
CA LEU A 47 -0.58 -14.96 -4.83
C LEU A 47 -1.60 -14.44 -3.81
N PHE A 48 -1.16 -13.57 -2.89
CA PHE A 48 -2.07 -12.94 -1.93
C PHE A 48 -3.10 -12.04 -2.64
N SER A 49 -2.65 -11.25 -3.62
CA SER A 49 -3.54 -10.38 -4.41
C SER A 49 -4.55 -11.20 -5.22
N GLY A 50 -4.11 -12.30 -5.85
CA GLY A 50 -4.98 -13.21 -6.59
C GLY A 50 -6.00 -13.89 -5.69
N TYR A 51 -5.58 -14.31 -4.49
CA TYR A 51 -6.50 -14.82 -3.47
C TYR A 51 -7.57 -13.77 -3.11
N LEU A 52 -7.18 -12.51 -2.89
CA LEU A 52 -8.13 -11.44 -2.60
C LEU A 52 -9.10 -11.19 -3.75
N VAL A 53 -8.66 -11.25 -5.00
CA VAL A 53 -9.54 -11.14 -6.17
C VAL A 53 -10.56 -12.28 -6.18
N ILE A 54 -10.10 -13.52 -6.03
CA ILE A 54 -11.00 -14.68 -6.01
C ILE A 54 -12.00 -14.55 -4.85
N ALA A 55 -11.51 -14.23 -3.65
CA ALA A 55 -12.34 -14.01 -2.47
C ALA A 55 -13.37 -12.91 -2.71
N ALA A 56 -13.00 -11.81 -3.37
CA ALA A 56 -13.91 -10.72 -3.69
C ALA A 56 -15.01 -11.10 -4.67
N LEU A 57 -14.74 -12.05 -5.58
CA LEU A 57 -15.70 -12.52 -6.59
C LEU A 57 -16.67 -13.56 -6.04
N VAL A 58 -16.23 -14.39 -5.09
CA VAL A 58 -17.06 -15.46 -4.52
C VAL A 58 -17.81 -15.03 -3.26
N THR A 59 -17.33 -14.00 -2.56
CA THR A 59 -17.97 -13.52 -1.33
C THR A 59 -19.13 -12.59 -1.70
N PRO A 60 -20.37 -12.89 -1.27
CA PRO A 60 -21.49 -12.02 -1.51
C PRO A 60 -21.28 -10.65 -0.84
N VAL A 61 -21.70 -9.61 -1.55
CA VAL A 61 -21.62 -8.21 -1.11
C VAL A 61 -22.57 -8.02 0.09
N SER A 62 -22.07 -7.41 1.17
CA SER A 62 -22.87 -7.19 2.37
C SER A 62 -23.88 -6.04 2.17
N PRO A 63 -24.99 -6.01 2.92
CA PRO A 63 -25.93 -4.89 2.86
C PRO A 63 -25.22 -3.56 3.15
N GLY A 64 -25.31 -2.59 2.21
CA GLY A 64 -24.65 -1.29 2.31
C GLY A 64 -23.26 -1.21 1.65
N GLU A 65 -22.78 -2.29 1.05
CA GLU A 65 -21.60 -2.30 0.19
C GLU A 65 -21.98 -2.06 -1.28
N THR A 66 -21.22 -1.23 -1.97
CA THR A 66 -21.38 -0.99 -3.42
C THR A 66 -20.51 -1.94 -4.25
N VAL A 67 -19.38 -2.37 -3.68
CA VAL A 67 -18.41 -3.30 -4.26
C VAL A 67 -17.65 -3.98 -3.14
N SER A 68 -17.10 -5.18 -3.38
CA SER A 68 -16.26 -5.86 -2.38
C SER A 68 -14.99 -5.04 -2.07
N PRO A 69 -14.73 -4.64 -0.82
CA PRO A 69 -13.50 -3.96 -0.41
C PRO A 69 -12.23 -4.76 -0.72
N LEU A 70 -12.35 -6.09 -0.84
CA LEU A 70 -11.26 -7.00 -1.16
C LEU A 70 -10.66 -6.70 -2.54
N LEU A 71 -11.46 -6.21 -3.51
CA LEU A 71 -10.93 -5.79 -4.82
C LEU A 71 -9.98 -4.60 -4.70
N GLY A 72 -10.34 -3.61 -3.89
CA GLY A 72 -9.46 -2.45 -3.65
C GLY A 72 -8.17 -2.87 -2.94
N LEU A 73 -8.27 -3.76 -1.95
CA LEU A 73 -7.10 -4.30 -1.23
C LEU A 73 -6.19 -5.15 -2.13
N ALA A 74 -6.76 -5.90 -3.07
CA ALA A 74 -6.00 -6.68 -4.06
C ALA A 74 -5.12 -5.79 -4.95
N ILE A 75 -5.45 -4.51 -5.09
CA ILE A 75 -4.64 -3.52 -5.81
C ILE A 75 -3.71 -2.76 -4.85
N ALA A 76 -4.21 -2.36 -3.69
CA ALA A 76 -3.46 -1.57 -2.72
C ALA A 76 -2.20 -2.29 -2.20
N LEU A 77 -2.28 -3.60 -1.96
CA LEU A 77 -1.16 -4.39 -1.45
C LEU A 77 0.02 -4.52 -2.42
N PRO A 78 -0.16 -4.90 -3.71
CA PRO A 78 0.95 -4.96 -4.65
C PRO A 78 1.52 -3.57 -4.92
N LEU A 79 0.71 -2.51 -4.92
CA LEU A 79 1.22 -1.13 -5.00
C LEU A 79 2.08 -0.77 -3.78
N GLY A 80 1.60 -1.05 -2.56
CA GLY A 80 2.35 -0.83 -1.32
C GLY A 80 3.67 -1.61 -1.29
N TYR A 81 3.65 -2.86 -1.74
CA TYR A 81 4.85 -3.67 -1.91
C TYR A 81 5.81 -3.08 -2.95
N GLY A 82 5.29 -2.58 -4.06
CA GLY A 82 6.06 -1.87 -5.08
C GLY A 82 6.79 -0.66 -4.50
N LEU A 83 6.07 0.19 -3.78
CA LEU A 83 6.63 1.37 -3.11
C LEU A 83 7.72 0.99 -2.09
N ALA A 84 7.45 0.00 -1.23
CA ALA A 84 8.43 -0.47 -0.25
C ALA A 84 9.69 -1.05 -0.92
N THR A 85 9.51 -1.81 -2.01
CA THR A 85 10.60 -2.37 -2.81
C THR A 85 11.46 -1.26 -3.42
N LEU A 86 10.82 -0.26 -4.02
CA LEU A 86 11.48 0.92 -4.60
C LEU A 86 12.22 1.75 -3.54
N SER A 87 11.63 1.97 -2.37
CA SER A 87 12.30 2.62 -1.24
C SER A 87 13.53 1.85 -0.75
N SER A 88 13.45 0.52 -0.75
CA SER A 88 14.50 -0.34 -0.20
C SER A 88 15.82 -0.27 -0.97
N ILE A 89 15.77 0.03 -2.27
CA ILE A 89 16.99 0.13 -3.09
C ILE A 89 17.74 1.45 -2.93
N GLY A 90 17.21 2.43 -2.18
CA GLY A 90 17.89 3.71 -1.97
C GLY A 90 19.08 3.65 -0.99
N ALA A 91 19.26 2.53 -0.28
CA ALA A 91 20.45 2.30 0.55
C ALA A 91 20.73 0.81 0.65
N GLU A 92 22.00 0.42 0.57
CA GLU A 92 22.41 -0.99 0.61
C GLU A 92 22.30 -1.60 2.01
N SER A 93 22.69 -0.84 3.04
CA SER A 93 22.48 -1.20 4.45
C SER A 93 21.89 -0.03 5.22
N PRO A 94 20.55 0.17 5.19
CA PRO A 94 19.92 1.20 5.98
C PRO A 94 20.09 0.92 7.47
N ARG A 95 20.43 1.96 8.24
CA ARG A 95 20.48 1.92 9.71
C ARG A 95 19.14 1.42 10.28
N PRO A 96 19.12 0.74 11.44
CA PRO A 96 17.89 0.14 12.00
C PRO A 96 16.71 1.11 12.09
N HIS A 97 16.93 2.35 12.56
CA HIS A 97 15.86 3.36 12.65
C HIS A 97 15.28 3.73 11.28
N VAL A 98 16.08 3.74 10.21
CA VAL A 98 15.59 3.99 8.85
C VAL A 98 14.70 2.84 8.38
N ARG A 99 15.04 1.60 8.73
CA ARG A 99 14.21 0.43 8.39
C ARG A 99 12.85 0.52 9.08
N VAL A 100 12.83 0.86 10.36
CA VAL A 100 11.60 1.04 11.14
C VAL A 100 10.77 2.19 10.57
N ALA A 101 11.39 3.33 10.27
CA ALA A 101 10.71 4.48 9.67
C ALA A 101 10.09 4.13 8.30
N LEU A 102 10.80 3.40 7.44
CA LEU A 102 10.27 2.95 6.15
C LEU A 102 9.14 1.92 6.32
N ALA A 103 9.27 1.00 7.28
CA ALA A 103 8.22 0.02 7.57
C ALA A 103 6.95 0.73 8.06
N PHE A 104 7.07 1.71 8.95
CA PHE A 104 5.96 2.52 9.43
C PHE A 104 5.34 3.36 8.32
N LEU A 105 6.16 3.99 7.47
CA LEU A 105 5.69 4.80 6.36
C LEU A 105 4.88 3.98 5.35
N HIS A 106 5.44 2.85 4.88
CA HIS A 106 4.78 2.01 3.87
C HIS A 106 3.63 1.18 4.45
N GLY A 107 3.77 0.69 5.69
CA GLY A 107 2.67 0.05 6.41
C GLY A 107 1.50 1.01 6.61
N GLY A 108 1.79 2.24 7.05
CA GLY A 108 0.79 3.31 7.17
C GLY A 108 0.15 3.68 5.84
N ALA A 109 0.89 3.67 4.73
CA ALA A 109 0.32 3.92 3.40
C ALA A 109 -0.65 2.81 2.96
N VAL A 110 -0.36 1.55 3.28
CA VAL A 110 -1.29 0.42 3.05
C VAL A 110 -2.56 0.58 3.90
N LEU A 111 -2.42 0.96 5.19
CA LEU A 111 -3.55 1.23 6.06
C LEU A 111 -4.40 2.41 5.58
N ALA A 112 -3.77 3.51 5.16
CA ALA A 112 -4.43 4.67 4.58
C ALA A 112 -5.19 4.32 3.29
N ALA A 113 -4.58 3.52 2.40
CA ALA A 113 -5.25 3.02 1.21
C ALA A 113 -6.43 2.11 1.57
N GLY A 114 -6.27 1.22 2.55
CA GLY A 114 -7.36 0.38 3.05
C GLY A 114 -8.53 1.19 3.64
N ALA A 115 -8.25 2.27 4.37
CA ALA A 115 -9.26 3.18 4.88
C ALA A 115 -10.03 3.89 3.75
N ILE A 116 -9.33 4.34 2.71
CA ILE A 116 -9.95 4.92 1.50
C ILE A 116 -10.82 3.89 0.78
N VAL A 117 -10.31 2.67 0.59
CA VAL A 117 -11.06 1.58 -0.04
C VAL A 117 -12.34 1.28 0.74
N LEU A 118 -12.25 1.15 2.07
CA LEU A 118 -13.42 0.96 2.92
C LEU A 118 -14.40 2.13 2.80
N ALA A 119 -13.92 3.38 2.84
CA ALA A 119 -14.79 4.54 2.73
C ALA A 119 -15.55 4.61 1.39
N LEU A 120 -14.98 4.10 0.31
CA LEU A 120 -15.58 4.10 -1.02
C LEU A 120 -16.47 2.87 -1.28
N ALA A 121 -16.01 1.69 -0.87
CA ALA A 121 -16.66 0.41 -1.15
C ALA A 121 -17.72 0.04 -0.11
N SER A 122 -17.48 0.42 1.15
CA SER A 122 -18.36 0.13 2.28
C SER A 122 -18.34 1.25 3.35
N PRO A 123 -19.01 2.38 3.09
CA PRO A 123 -19.06 3.48 4.04
C PRO A 123 -19.68 3.07 5.40
N ALA A 124 -20.52 2.03 5.40
CA ALA A 124 -21.11 1.46 6.61
C ALA A 124 -20.05 0.88 7.58
N PHE A 125 -18.97 0.29 7.07
CA PHE A 125 -17.91 -0.32 7.86
C PHE A 125 -16.73 0.60 8.16
N VAL A 126 -16.83 1.89 7.82
CA VAL A 126 -15.81 2.89 8.23
C VAL A 126 -15.85 3.03 9.75
N PRO A 127 -14.72 2.80 10.47
CA PRO A 127 -14.63 2.97 11.91
C PRO A 127 -15.08 4.38 12.34
N ALA A 128 -15.74 4.49 13.49
CA ALA A 128 -16.25 5.78 14.00
C ALA A 128 -15.16 6.86 14.09
N LEU A 129 -13.92 6.47 14.40
CA LEU A 129 -12.76 7.36 14.45
C LEU A 129 -12.44 8.04 13.11
N LEU A 130 -12.78 7.39 12.00
CA LEU A 130 -12.52 7.88 10.65
C LEU A 130 -13.74 8.57 10.03
N ARG A 131 -14.93 8.45 10.62
CA ARG A 131 -16.20 8.93 10.02
C ARG A 131 -16.24 10.43 9.83
#